data_AF-A0A847UHM9-F1
#
_entry.id   AF-A0A847UHM9-F1
#
_cell.length_a   1.000
_cell.length_b   1.000
_cell.length_c   1.000
_cell.angle_alpha   90.00
_cell.angle_beta   90.00
_cell.angle_gamma   90.00
#
_symmetry.space_group_name_H-M   'P 1'
#
loop_
_entity.id
_entity.type
_entity.pdbx_description
1 polymer ?
#
loop_
_entity_poly.entity_id
_entity_poly.type
_entity_poly.pdbx_seq_one_letter_code
_entity_poly.pdbx_strand_id
1 'polypeptide(L)'
;MRKTEWFYLMGDDQDKLNRFQEAFERGQEGQISNYEAWLQDHGIDSERTDQEYLKQYFREHPEKAVNHEEELEEVAEYIGFFSQRSNVYHLPVVGVSGIGKTQFIQTVSNLLGQIEPEIEQRTYRADDFMELGEEEERIFEVRDELRGLDKVVVYVDDCEWAESESLIESLRVIEGVVEDAFLVTSWTPEYWRHHSEDVEAVLPSSTEIHLSAFSEKDTLEALNQITEVLSDDGLDLPEEFLEEIYRYSTGIPGVFTDLLLASLRETFVKELELGSTESVSAAAEKLNLAGVEETVYDLSDTKVTILTHMLLWNHRDGIRPSQLVDLLDRDKSTVSYHLKDLQTEGLVESEKQGRSAYYQVKNQVRPFIQTRITQNGEYNG
;
A
#
# COMPACT_ATOMS: atom_id res chain seq x y z
N MET A 1 -31.13 -20.91 -64.98
CA MET A 1 -31.17 -20.79 -63.51
C MET A 1 -29.75 -20.61 -62.93
N ARG A 2 -28.98 -19.60 -63.35
CA ARG A 2 -27.59 -19.41 -62.83
C ARG A 2 -26.92 -18.04 -63.13
N LYS A 3 -27.69 -16.95 -63.31
CA LYS A 3 -27.12 -15.59 -63.48
C LYS A 3 -27.55 -14.60 -62.39
N THR A 4 -28.69 -14.84 -61.75
CA THR A 4 -29.26 -13.94 -60.74
C THR A 4 -28.67 -14.13 -59.35
N GLU A 5 -28.19 -15.34 -59.01
CA GLU A 5 -27.50 -15.61 -57.72
C GLU A 5 -26.08 -15.03 -57.66
N TRP A 6 -25.37 -14.97 -58.80
CA TRP A 6 -24.01 -14.42 -58.87
C TRP A 6 -23.96 -12.90 -58.63
N PHE A 7 -25.00 -12.16 -59.03
CA PHE A 7 -25.07 -10.71 -58.82
C PHE A 7 -25.42 -10.34 -57.37
N TYR A 8 -26.14 -11.21 -56.65
CA TYR A 8 -26.48 -11.01 -55.25
C TYR A 8 -25.31 -11.36 -54.32
N LEU A 9 -24.54 -12.41 -54.63
CA LEU A 9 -23.33 -12.78 -53.88
C LEU A 9 -22.19 -11.77 -54.05
N MET A 10 -21.98 -11.22 -55.26
CA MET A 10 -20.94 -10.19 -55.48
C MET A 10 -21.26 -8.83 -54.86
N GLY A 11 -22.54 -8.46 -54.69
CA GLY A 11 -22.93 -7.23 -54.00
C GLY A 11 -22.70 -7.27 -52.50
N ASP A 12 -22.93 -8.43 -51.88
CA ASP A 12 -22.78 -8.66 -50.43
C ASP A 12 -21.30 -8.81 -50.02
N ASP A 13 -20.47 -9.39 -50.89
CA ASP A 13 -19.01 -9.48 -50.66
C ASP A 13 -18.31 -8.12 -50.82
N GLN A 14 -18.83 -7.24 -51.68
CA GLN A 14 -18.27 -5.91 -51.91
C GLN A 14 -18.66 -4.92 -50.78
N ASP A 15 -19.84 -5.09 -50.19
CA ASP A 15 -20.26 -4.37 -48.99
C ASP A 15 -19.44 -4.78 -47.75
N LYS A 16 -19.15 -6.07 -47.60
CA LYS A 16 -18.22 -6.56 -46.55
C LYS A 16 -16.82 -5.99 -46.70
N LEU A 17 -16.28 -5.95 -47.92
CA LEU A 17 -14.94 -5.42 -48.19
C LEU A 17 -14.85 -3.92 -47.86
N ASN A 18 -15.85 -3.12 -48.27
CA ASN A 18 -15.91 -1.69 -47.99
C ASN A 18 -15.99 -1.42 -46.48
N ARG A 19 -16.86 -2.16 -45.75
CA ARG A 19 -16.97 -2.04 -44.29
C ARG A 19 -15.68 -2.42 -43.56
N PHE A 20 -14.95 -3.41 -44.09
CA PHE A 20 -13.64 -3.79 -43.57
C PHE A 20 -12.58 -2.73 -43.86
N GLN A 21 -12.55 -2.15 -45.07
CA GLN A 21 -11.63 -1.07 -45.42
C GLN A 21 -11.88 0.18 -44.58
N GLU A 22 -13.14 0.58 -44.38
CA GLU A 22 -13.46 1.68 -43.47
C GLU A 22 -13.05 1.35 -42.03
N ALA A 23 -13.27 0.13 -41.55
CA ALA A 23 -12.82 -0.28 -40.21
C ALA A 23 -11.29 -0.30 -40.08
N PHE A 24 -10.59 -0.69 -41.14
CA PHE A 24 -9.14 -0.72 -41.22
C PHE A 24 -8.55 0.68 -41.30
N GLU A 25 -9.12 1.58 -42.12
CA GLU A 25 -8.76 2.99 -42.20
C GLU A 25 -9.01 3.69 -40.86
N ARG A 26 -10.16 3.46 -40.21
CA ARG A 26 -10.39 3.90 -38.82
C ARG A 26 -9.31 3.39 -37.86
N GLY A 27 -8.88 2.14 -38.01
CA GLY A 27 -7.76 1.57 -37.24
C GLY A 27 -6.41 2.20 -37.57
N GLN A 28 -6.14 2.55 -38.83
CA GLN A 28 -4.91 3.24 -39.25
C GLN A 28 -4.89 4.72 -38.83
N GLU A 29 -6.06 5.33 -38.70
CA GLU A 29 -6.25 6.68 -38.15
C GLU A 29 -6.20 6.71 -36.61
N GLY A 30 -5.97 5.56 -35.96
CA GLY A 30 -5.83 5.47 -34.50
C GLY A 30 -7.17 5.46 -33.74
N GLN A 31 -8.31 5.33 -34.41
CA GLN A 31 -9.64 5.33 -33.77
C GLN A 31 -9.93 4.07 -32.94
N ILE A 32 -9.00 3.10 -32.92
CA ILE A 32 -8.96 1.99 -31.97
C ILE A 32 -7.58 2.04 -31.32
N SER A 33 -7.42 2.85 -30.27
CA SER A 33 -6.22 2.82 -29.43
C SER A 33 -6.43 1.80 -28.31
N ASN A 34 -5.40 0.99 -28.04
CA ASN A 34 -5.31 0.31 -26.76
C ASN A 34 -4.70 1.29 -25.74
N TYR A 35 -4.85 1.00 -24.45
CA TYR A 35 -4.40 1.92 -23.40
C TYR A 35 -2.89 2.25 -23.51
N GLU A 36 -2.07 1.27 -23.87
CA GLU A 36 -0.62 1.45 -24.05
C GLU A 36 -0.29 2.44 -25.16
N ALA A 37 -0.93 2.32 -26.34
CA ALA A 37 -0.75 3.27 -27.42
C ALA A 37 -1.22 4.67 -27.04
N TRP A 38 -2.35 4.76 -26.31
CA TRP A 38 -2.84 6.05 -25.80
C TRP A 38 -1.85 6.71 -24.84
N LEU A 39 -1.22 5.95 -23.94
CA LEU A 39 -0.16 6.48 -23.06
C LEU A 39 1.01 7.02 -23.88
N GLN A 40 1.50 6.25 -24.84
CA GLN A 40 2.61 6.65 -25.70
C GLN A 40 2.31 7.90 -26.54
N ASP A 41 1.08 8.02 -27.06
CA ASP A 41 0.62 9.20 -27.80
C ASP A 41 0.63 10.47 -26.92
N HIS A 42 0.56 10.33 -25.60
CA HIS A 42 0.65 11.42 -24.61
C HIS A 42 2.05 11.55 -23.98
N GLY A 43 3.06 10.85 -24.52
CA GLY A 43 4.43 10.87 -23.99
C GLY A 43 4.62 10.10 -22.68
N ILE A 44 3.63 9.30 -22.27
CA ILE A 44 3.67 8.50 -21.05
C ILE A 44 4.24 7.11 -21.38
N ASP A 45 5.25 6.68 -20.62
CA ASP A 45 5.83 5.36 -20.74
C ASP A 45 4.91 4.31 -20.10
N SER A 46 4.36 3.43 -20.94
CA SER A 46 3.46 2.36 -20.52
C SER A 46 4.12 1.36 -19.57
N GLU A 47 5.43 1.13 -19.68
CA GLU A 47 6.15 0.21 -18.79
C GLU A 47 6.36 0.82 -17.39
N ARG A 48 6.37 2.16 -17.30
CA ARG A 48 6.53 2.90 -16.03
C ARG A 48 5.20 3.18 -15.34
N THR A 49 4.08 3.02 -16.05
CA THR A 49 2.71 3.19 -15.54
C THR A 49 2.26 1.95 -14.76
N ASP A 50 3.11 1.48 -13.86
CA ASP A 50 2.92 0.30 -13.02
C ASP A 50 3.35 0.59 -11.59
N GLN A 51 2.57 0.11 -10.62
CA GLN A 51 2.79 0.41 -9.22
C GLN A 51 4.10 -0.21 -8.70
N GLU A 52 4.47 -1.40 -9.17
CA GLU A 52 5.69 -2.07 -8.75
C GLU A 52 6.93 -1.39 -9.33
N TYR A 53 6.84 -0.94 -10.60
CA TYR A 53 7.88 -0.11 -11.20
C TYR A 53 8.14 1.17 -10.39
N LEU A 54 7.09 1.92 -10.05
CA LEU A 54 7.23 3.16 -9.27
C LEU A 54 7.85 2.91 -7.90
N LYS A 55 7.41 1.85 -7.19
CA LYS A 55 8.00 1.44 -5.91
C LYS A 55 9.49 1.13 -6.05
N GLN A 56 9.87 0.37 -7.06
CA GLN A 56 11.28 0.04 -7.30
C GLN A 56 12.09 1.30 -7.64
N TYR A 57 11.56 2.18 -8.47
CA TYR A 57 12.24 3.42 -8.85
C TYR A 57 12.56 4.30 -7.64
N PHE A 58 11.57 4.60 -6.79
CA PHE A 58 11.81 5.45 -5.60
C PHE A 58 12.67 4.76 -4.54
N ARG A 59 12.67 3.43 -4.49
CA ARG A 59 13.62 2.67 -3.66
C ARG A 59 15.06 2.86 -4.13
N GLU A 60 15.30 2.87 -5.44
CA GLU A 60 16.63 3.06 -6.03
C GLU A 60 17.05 4.54 -6.08
N HIS A 61 16.08 5.46 -6.01
CA HIS A 61 16.26 6.91 -6.05
C HIS A 61 15.58 7.62 -4.86
N PRO A 62 15.99 7.33 -3.61
CA PRO A 62 15.35 7.89 -2.43
C PRO A 62 15.46 9.42 -2.36
N GLU A 63 16.47 10.04 -2.99
CA GLU A 63 16.63 11.49 -3.10
C GLU A 63 15.53 12.20 -3.90
N LYS A 64 14.75 11.44 -4.68
CA LYS A 64 13.61 11.93 -5.47
C LYS A 64 12.27 11.65 -4.82
N ALA A 65 12.24 10.85 -3.75
CA ALA A 65 11.01 10.55 -3.04
C ALA A 65 10.72 11.67 -2.04
N VAL A 66 9.54 12.28 -2.13
CA VAL A 66 9.01 13.09 -1.03
C VAL A 66 8.82 12.18 0.18
N ASN A 67 9.25 12.63 1.36
CA ASN A 67 9.30 11.80 2.56
C ASN A 67 8.90 12.56 3.83
N HIS A 68 8.91 11.84 4.94
CA HIS A 68 8.66 12.32 6.30
C HIS A 68 9.94 12.92 6.88
N GLU A 69 10.32 14.12 6.41
CA GLU A 69 11.63 14.73 6.69
C GLU A 69 11.92 14.90 8.20
N GLU A 70 10.93 15.31 8.99
CA GLU A 70 11.09 15.47 10.44
C GLU A 70 11.38 14.12 11.12
N GLU A 71 10.67 13.08 10.72
CA GLU A 71 10.86 11.72 11.22
C GLU A 71 12.18 11.09 10.72
N LEU A 72 12.64 11.43 9.51
CA LEU A 72 13.97 11.03 9.02
C LEU A 72 15.08 11.65 9.87
N GLU A 73 14.96 12.94 10.20
CA GLU A 73 15.88 13.63 11.11
C GLU A 73 15.89 12.97 12.49
N GLU A 74 14.72 12.66 13.06
CA GLU A 74 14.61 12.01 14.36
C GLU A 74 15.29 10.62 14.38
N VAL A 75 15.01 9.77 13.38
CA VAL A 75 15.68 8.47 13.27
C VAL A 75 17.20 8.62 13.11
N ALA A 76 17.66 9.59 12.33
CA ALA A 76 19.09 9.88 12.17
C ALA A 76 19.73 10.34 13.49
N GLU A 77 19.06 11.16 14.30
CA GLU A 77 19.54 11.57 15.62
C GLU A 77 19.73 10.37 16.55
N TYR A 78 18.76 9.45 16.59
CA TYR A 78 18.86 8.23 17.40
C TYR A 78 19.94 7.27 16.91
N ILE A 79 20.11 7.10 15.60
CA ILE A 79 21.21 6.30 15.04
C ILE A 79 22.56 6.93 15.37
N GLY A 80 22.66 8.26 15.26
CA GLY A 80 23.84 9.03 15.68
C GLY A 80 24.16 8.84 17.17
N PHE A 81 23.14 8.87 18.02
CA PHE A 81 23.25 8.58 19.45
C PHE A 81 23.74 7.16 19.73
N PHE A 82 23.17 6.17 19.02
CA PHE A 82 23.58 4.77 19.06
C PHE A 82 25.03 4.57 18.60
N SER A 83 25.49 5.31 17.59
CA SER A 83 26.87 5.19 17.10
C SER A 83 27.92 5.35 18.21
N GLN A 84 27.62 6.18 19.22
CA GLN A 84 28.51 6.50 20.34
C GLN A 84 28.30 5.66 21.61
N ARG A 85 27.27 4.79 21.64
CA ARG A 85 26.88 4.04 22.84
C ARG A 85 26.73 2.56 22.57
N SER A 86 26.85 1.77 23.63
CA SER A 86 26.65 0.33 23.57
C SER A 86 25.39 -0.03 24.34
N ASN A 87 24.39 -0.49 23.61
CA ASN A 87 23.12 -1.01 24.10
C ASN A 87 22.28 -1.51 22.90
N VAL A 88 21.18 -2.19 23.21
CA VAL A 88 20.10 -2.43 22.25
C VAL A 88 19.10 -1.27 22.32
N TYR A 89 18.73 -0.74 21.15
CA TYR A 89 17.71 0.29 20.98
C TYR A 89 16.66 -0.16 19.97
N HIS A 90 15.46 0.38 20.09
CA HIS A 90 14.33 0.02 19.24
C HIS A 90 13.47 1.24 18.95
N LEU A 91 13.23 1.48 17.66
CA LEU A 91 12.30 2.49 17.13
C LEU A 91 11.19 1.81 16.32
N PRO A 92 9.98 1.66 16.87
CA PRO A 92 8.80 1.31 16.09
C PRO A 92 8.41 2.48 15.20
N VAL A 93 8.31 2.23 13.90
CA VAL A 93 7.74 3.13 12.89
C VAL A 93 6.31 2.70 12.63
N VAL A 94 5.36 3.50 13.13
CA VAL A 94 3.93 3.17 13.11
C VAL A 94 3.22 4.08 12.12
N GLY A 95 2.45 3.48 11.21
CA GLY A 95 1.67 4.26 10.25
C GLY A 95 0.74 3.39 9.42
N VAL A 96 -0.29 4.02 8.86
CA VAL A 96 -1.32 3.31 8.09
C VAL A 96 -0.71 2.62 6.85
N SER A 97 -1.45 1.68 6.28
CA SER A 97 -1.06 0.99 5.05
C SER A 97 -0.89 2.02 3.93
N GLY A 98 0.17 1.89 3.13
CA GLY A 98 0.44 2.83 2.04
C GLY A 98 0.95 4.21 2.46
N ILE A 99 1.22 4.47 3.74
CA ILE A 99 1.76 5.77 4.21
C ILE A 99 3.23 6.01 3.83
N GLY A 100 3.91 4.98 3.31
CA GLY A 100 5.31 5.05 2.91
C GLY A 100 6.32 4.43 3.88
N LYS A 101 5.92 3.63 4.89
CA LYS A 101 6.84 2.99 5.86
C LYS A 101 8.04 2.29 5.22
N THR A 102 7.81 1.46 4.21
CA THR A 102 8.86 0.76 3.47
C THR A 102 9.83 1.72 2.79
N GLN A 103 9.30 2.75 2.11
CA GLN A 103 10.11 3.77 1.45
C GLN A 103 10.90 4.60 2.48
N PHE A 104 10.29 4.91 3.62
CA PHE A 104 10.92 5.60 4.74
C PHE A 104 12.12 4.82 5.26
N ILE A 105 11.94 3.54 5.62
CA ILE A 105 13.01 2.64 6.08
C ILE A 105 14.15 2.55 5.05
N GLN A 106 13.81 2.39 3.77
CA GLN A 106 14.79 2.32 2.70
C GLN A 106 15.57 3.63 2.52
N THR A 107 14.90 4.77 2.68
CA THR A 107 15.53 6.10 2.65
C THR A 107 16.50 6.25 3.82
N VAL A 108 16.10 5.88 5.04
CA VAL A 108 17.01 5.86 6.21
C VAL A 108 18.23 5.00 5.92
N SER A 109 18.05 3.76 5.46
CA SER A 109 19.15 2.83 5.18
C SER A 109 20.11 3.39 4.11
N ASN A 110 19.56 3.95 3.03
CA ASN A 110 20.35 4.54 1.96
C ASN A 110 21.15 5.76 2.43
N LEU A 111 20.52 6.69 3.14
CA LEU A 111 21.19 7.88 3.68
C LEU A 111 22.24 7.52 4.72
N LEU A 112 21.97 6.53 5.59
CA LEU A 112 22.94 6.03 6.56
C LEU A 112 24.18 5.44 5.87
N GLY A 113 24.00 4.76 4.74
CA GLY A 113 25.12 4.24 3.93
C GLY A 113 26.01 5.32 3.31
N GLN A 114 25.60 6.59 3.34
CA GLN A 114 26.34 7.72 2.77
C GLN A 114 27.07 8.58 3.82
N ILE A 115 26.91 8.29 5.13
CA ILE A 115 27.48 9.09 6.22
C ILE A 115 28.50 8.32 7.05
N GLU A 116 29.42 9.03 7.71
CA GLU A 116 30.41 8.45 8.62
C GLU A 116 30.00 8.61 10.10
N PRO A 117 30.35 7.65 10.99
CA PRO A 117 31.05 6.39 10.70
C PRO A 117 30.14 5.38 10.00
N GLU A 118 30.73 4.54 9.15
CA GLU A 118 30.00 3.42 8.55
C GLU A 118 29.53 2.46 9.65
N ILE A 119 28.23 2.13 9.64
CA ILE A 119 27.61 1.17 10.56
C ILE A 119 27.04 0.04 9.71
N GLU A 120 27.28 -1.19 10.13
CA GLU A 120 26.71 -2.37 9.47
C GLU A 120 25.18 -2.32 9.50
N GLN A 121 24.55 -2.70 8.39
CA GLN A 121 23.09 -2.67 8.24
C GLN A 121 22.58 -4.03 7.78
N ARG A 122 21.41 -4.46 8.26
CA ARG A 122 20.66 -5.62 7.76
C ARG A 122 19.19 -5.29 7.64
N THR A 123 18.52 -5.84 6.63
CA THR A 123 17.10 -5.62 6.36
C THR A 123 16.40 -6.95 6.19
N TYR A 124 15.27 -7.11 6.90
CA TYR A 124 14.43 -8.30 6.89
C TYR A 124 12.96 -7.89 6.71
N ARG A 125 12.14 -8.80 6.17
CA ARG A 125 10.67 -8.68 6.25
C ARG A 125 10.18 -9.60 7.36
N ALA A 126 9.19 -9.18 8.14
CA ALA A 126 8.67 -10.01 9.22
C ALA A 126 8.08 -11.34 8.73
N ASP A 127 7.56 -11.38 7.50
CA ASP A 127 7.14 -12.60 6.82
C ASP A 127 8.26 -13.65 6.69
N ASP A 128 9.53 -13.22 6.66
CA ASP A 128 10.68 -14.12 6.63
C ASP A 128 10.82 -14.92 7.94
N PHE A 129 10.10 -14.54 8.99
CA PHE A 129 10.12 -15.17 10.31
C PHE A 129 8.95 -16.13 10.54
N MET A 130 8.04 -16.32 9.57
CA MET A 130 6.94 -17.29 9.72
C MET A 130 7.45 -18.73 9.59
N GLU A 131 7.02 -19.62 10.49
CA GLU A 131 7.34 -21.05 10.44
C GLU A 131 6.58 -21.73 9.27
N LEU A 132 7.16 -21.74 8.07
CA LEU A 132 6.61 -22.51 6.94
C LEU A 132 7.11 -23.96 6.99
N GLY A 133 6.57 -24.77 7.91
CA GLY A 133 6.93 -26.20 7.93
C GLY A 133 8.37 -26.44 8.38
N GLU A 134 9.13 -27.35 7.74
CA GLU A 134 10.50 -27.78 8.15
C GLU A 134 11.58 -26.66 8.16
N GLU A 135 11.18 -25.39 8.24
CA GLU A 135 11.98 -24.17 8.24
C GLU A 135 12.30 -23.67 9.66
N GLU A 136 12.97 -24.49 10.48
CA GLU A 136 13.87 -23.97 11.51
C GLU A 136 15.10 -23.27 10.86
N GLU A 137 15.16 -23.04 9.54
CA GLU A 137 16.37 -22.55 8.87
C GLU A 137 16.47 -21.02 8.91
N ARG A 138 15.39 -20.26 8.69
CA ARG A 138 15.52 -18.81 8.38
C ARG A 138 15.84 -17.92 9.57
N ILE A 139 15.21 -18.11 10.73
CA ILE A 139 15.59 -17.34 11.94
C ILE A 139 17.01 -17.71 12.42
N PHE A 140 17.46 -18.94 12.14
CA PHE A 140 18.82 -19.37 12.43
C PHE A 140 19.84 -18.76 11.45
N GLU A 141 19.47 -18.59 10.18
CA GLU A 141 20.25 -17.81 9.20
C GLU A 141 20.39 -16.36 9.66
N VAL A 142 19.28 -15.69 10.00
CA VAL A 142 19.29 -14.30 10.52
C VAL A 142 20.21 -14.19 11.74
N ARG A 143 20.08 -15.13 12.68
CA ARG A 143 20.96 -15.20 13.85
C ARG A 143 22.43 -15.31 13.43
N ASP A 144 22.74 -16.22 12.52
CA ASP A 144 24.12 -16.49 12.13
C ASP A 144 24.71 -15.35 11.28
N GLU A 145 23.90 -14.60 10.53
CA GLU A 145 24.27 -13.37 9.83
C GLU A 145 24.61 -12.22 10.78
N LEU A 146 23.84 -12.08 11.86
CA LEU A 146 24.04 -11.05 12.87
C LEU A 146 25.18 -11.40 13.84
N ARG A 147 25.43 -12.71 14.04
CA ARG A 147 26.47 -13.19 14.93
C ARG A 147 27.86 -12.71 14.48
N GLY A 148 28.54 -12.02 15.38
CA GLY A 148 29.91 -11.53 15.15
C GLY A 148 29.98 -10.14 14.54
N LEU A 149 28.83 -9.48 14.34
CA LEU A 149 28.78 -8.04 14.17
C LEU A 149 28.93 -7.38 15.55
N ASP A 150 29.82 -6.40 15.66
CA ASP A 150 30.03 -5.67 16.91
C ASP A 150 28.93 -4.63 17.15
N LYS A 151 28.47 -3.97 16.07
CA LYS A 151 27.44 -2.93 16.09
C LYS A 151 26.66 -2.94 14.78
N VAL A 152 25.34 -3.02 14.84
CA VAL A 152 24.49 -3.17 13.65
C VAL A 152 23.18 -2.38 13.76
N VAL A 153 22.71 -1.85 12.63
CA VAL A 153 21.33 -1.37 12.46
C VAL A 153 20.52 -2.45 11.76
N VAL A 154 19.42 -2.87 12.36
CA VAL A 154 18.53 -3.91 11.81
C VAL A 154 17.18 -3.32 11.49
N TYR A 155 16.79 -3.40 10.22
CA TYR A 155 15.46 -2.99 9.76
C TYR A 155 14.57 -4.22 9.63
N VAL A 156 13.40 -4.21 10.26
CA VAL A 156 12.36 -5.24 10.10
C VAL A 156 11.10 -4.59 9.58
N ASP A 157 10.78 -4.84 8.32
CA ASP A 157 9.59 -4.28 7.67
C ASP A 157 8.38 -5.23 7.78
N ASP A 158 7.18 -4.69 7.56
CA ASP A 158 5.93 -5.47 7.43
C ASP A 158 5.56 -6.33 8.66
N CYS A 159 5.79 -5.83 9.89
CA CYS A 159 5.56 -6.61 11.12
C CYS A 159 4.12 -7.09 11.32
N GLU A 160 3.13 -6.48 10.67
CA GLU A 160 1.73 -6.92 10.74
C GLU A 160 1.47 -8.29 10.11
N TRP A 161 2.38 -8.79 9.26
CA TRP A 161 2.17 -10.04 8.52
C TRP A 161 2.76 -11.28 9.19
N ALA A 162 3.60 -11.10 10.21
CA ALA A 162 4.08 -12.22 11.00
C ALA A 162 3.02 -12.72 12.00
N GLU A 163 3.03 -14.03 12.28
CA GLU A 163 2.35 -14.53 13.48
C GLU A 163 3.01 -13.89 14.70
N SER A 164 2.22 -13.28 15.58
CA SER A 164 2.73 -12.43 16.67
C SER A 164 3.70 -13.18 17.59
N GLU A 165 3.41 -14.44 17.92
CA GLU A 165 4.29 -15.29 18.73
C GLU A 165 5.65 -15.50 18.05
N SER A 166 5.65 -15.79 16.75
CA SER A 166 6.88 -15.99 15.98
C SER A 166 7.71 -14.70 15.88
N LEU A 167 7.03 -13.56 15.67
CA LEU A 167 7.70 -12.26 15.62
C LEU A 167 8.38 -11.90 16.94
N ILE A 168 7.68 -12.09 18.07
CA ILE A 168 8.23 -11.81 19.40
C ILE A 168 9.45 -12.69 19.69
N GLU A 169 9.37 -13.99 19.39
CA GLU A 169 10.53 -14.88 19.56
C GLU A 169 11.68 -14.50 18.62
N SER A 170 11.38 -14.07 17.39
CA SER A 170 12.40 -13.61 16.44
C SER A 170 13.10 -12.34 16.91
N LEU A 171 12.36 -11.36 17.45
CA LEU A 171 12.92 -10.15 18.05
C LEU A 171 13.78 -10.49 19.28
N ARG A 172 13.37 -11.46 20.09
CA ARG A 172 14.16 -11.97 21.22
C ARG A 172 15.47 -12.61 20.76
N VAL A 173 15.43 -13.37 19.67
CA VAL A 173 16.64 -13.95 19.06
C VAL A 173 17.57 -12.85 18.59
N ILE A 174 17.08 -11.84 17.86
CA ILE A 174 17.90 -10.73 17.38
C ILE A 174 18.54 -9.97 18.54
N GLU A 175 17.76 -9.62 19.56
CA GLU A 175 18.24 -8.94 20.78
C GLU A 175 19.34 -9.74 21.50
N GLY A 176 19.18 -11.07 21.59
CA GLY A 176 20.12 -11.93 22.30
C GLY A 176 21.42 -12.25 21.56
N VAL A 177 21.58 -11.81 20.30
CA VAL A 177 22.67 -12.26 19.41
C VAL A 177 23.75 -11.20 19.18
N VAL A 178 23.40 -9.93 19.31
CA VAL A 178 24.31 -8.81 19.10
C VAL A 178 24.36 -7.96 20.37
N GLU A 179 25.57 -7.59 20.82
CA GLU A 179 25.73 -6.76 22.01
C GLU A 179 25.17 -5.33 21.79
N ASP A 180 25.41 -4.76 20.60
CA ASP A 180 24.96 -3.42 20.22
C ASP A 180 24.10 -3.48 18.94
N ALA A 181 22.79 -3.35 19.09
CA ALA A 181 21.86 -3.36 17.96
C ALA A 181 20.90 -2.16 18.01
N PHE A 182 20.61 -1.58 16.86
CA PHE A 182 19.58 -0.57 16.70
C PHE A 182 18.50 -1.10 15.77
N LEU A 183 17.33 -1.41 16.32
CA LEU A 183 16.23 -2.01 15.58
C LEU A 183 15.25 -0.94 15.14
N VAL A 184 14.94 -0.89 13.85
CA VAL A 184 13.86 -0.09 13.29
C VAL A 184 12.82 -1.05 12.74
N THR A 185 11.61 -1.04 13.32
CA THR A 185 10.55 -2.00 12.99
C THR A 185 9.34 -1.27 12.42
N SER A 186 8.66 -1.80 11.41
CA SER A 186 7.54 -1.13 10.74
C SER A 186 6.20 -1.79 11.05
N TRP A 187 5.19 -1.00 11.42
CA TRP A 187 3.91 -1.52 11.94
C TRP A 187 2.70 -0.75 11.40
N THR A 188 1.56 -1.44 11.31
CA THR A 188 0.25 -0.77 11.23
C THR A 188 -0.28 -0.42 12.63
N PRO A 189 -1.12 0.62 12.77
CA PRO A 189 -1.54 1.11 14.09
C PRO A 189 -2.28 0.09 14.94
N GLU A 190 -3.17 -0.70 14.33
CA GLU A 190 -3.95 -1.73 15.03
C GLU A 190 -3.07 -2.86 15.56
N TYR A 191 -2.06 -3.29 14.81
CA TYR A 191 -1.13 -4.34 15.22
C TYR A 191 -0.21 -3.85 16.33
N TRP A 192 0.41 -2.67 16.16
CA TRP A 192 1.26 -2.09 17.19
C TRP A 192 0.49 -1.89 18.50
N ARG A 193 -0.73 -1.35 18.43
CA ARG A 193 -1.58 -1.18 19.61
C ARG A 193 -1.92 -2.51 20.29
N HIS A 194 -2.11 -3.57 19.52
CA HIS A 194 -2.47 -4.87 20.08
C HIS A 194 -1.29 -5.61 20.71
N HIS A 195 -0.07 -5.42 20.16
CA HIS A 195 1.11 -6.23 20.51
C HIS A 195 2.27 -5.45 21.14
N SER A 196 2.17 -4.13 21.28
CA SER A 196 3.22 -3.27 21.83
C SER A 196 3.68 -3.73 23.21
N GLU A 197 2.77 -4.08 24.13
CA GLU A 197 3.14 -4.56 25.47
C GLU A 197 4.01 -5.83 25.41
N ASP A 198 3.69 -6.76 24.52
CA ASP A 198 4.45 -8.00 24.35
C ASP A 198 5.81 -7.75 23.69
N VAL A 199 5.86 -6.83 22.71
CA VAL A 199 7.10 -6.42 22.06
C VAL A 199 8.00 -5.68 23.06
N GLU A 200 7.47 -4.73 23.83
CA GLU A 200 8.22 -3.96 24.82
C GLU A 200 8.76 -4.82 25.97
N ALA A 201 8.11 -5.95 26.27
CA ALA A 201 8.61 -6.91 27.26
C ALA A 201 9.93 -7.58 26.84
N VAL A 202 10.21 -7.63 25.53
CA VAL A 202 11.43 -8.22 24.96
C VAL A 202 12.39 -7.14 24.47
N LEU A 203 11.86 -6.12 23.80
CA LEU A 203 12.60 -5.09 23.10
C LEU A 203 11.97 -3.71 23.38
N PRO A 204 12.32 -3.08 24.53
CA PRO A 204 11.75 -1.81 24.94
C PRO A 204 11.95 -0.71 23.89
N SER A 205 10.86 -0.02 23.55
CA SER A 205 10.89 1.12 22.64
C SER A 205 11.71 2.28 23.24
N SER A 206 12.53 2.93 22.42
CA SER A 206 13.25 4.15 22.82
C SER A 206 12.38 5.38 22.58
N THR A 207 11.68 5.39 21.46
CA THR A 207 10.56 6.28 21.12
C THR A 207 9.77 5.62 19.99
N GLU A 208 8.53 6.04 19.78
CA GLU A 208 7.71 5.66 18.62
C GLU A 208 7.78 6.75 17.55
N ILE A 209 8.00 6.35 16.30
CA ILE A 209 7.98 7.24 15.14
C ILE A 209 6.64 7.05 14.44
N HIS A 210 5.80 8.09 14.41
CA HIS A 210 4.48 8.02 13.79
C HIS A 210 4.48 8.72 12.44
N LEU A 211 4.25 7.97 11.37
CA LEU A 211 4.13 8.55 10.03
C LEU A 211 2.70 9.04 9.79
N SER A 212 2.56 10.32 9.50
CA SER A 212 1.28 10.97 9.21
C SER A 212 1.00 11.03 7.70
N ALA A 213 -0.21 11.43 7.29
CA ALA A 213 -0.47 11.66 5.88
C ALA A 213 0.23 12.93 5.40
N PHE A 214 0.64 12.97 4.13
CA PHE A 214 1.28 14.14 3.56
C PHE A 214 0.32 15.33 3.54
N SER A 215 0.89 16.52 3.71
CA SER A 215 0.16 17.76 3.46
C SER A 215 -0.24 17.84 1.98
N GLU A 216 -1.19 18.72 1.65
CA GLU A 216 -1.55 18.99 0.25
C GLU A 216 -0.32 19.37 -0.57
N LYS A 217 0.54 20.25 -0.03
CA LYS A 217 1.77 20.69 -0.67
C LYS A 217 2.68 19.50 -1.01
N ASP A 218 2.93 18.63 -0.03
CA ASP A 218 3.88 17.53 -0.20
C ASP A 218 3.26 16.40 -1.06
N THR A 219 1.93 16.26 -1.04
CA THR A 219 1.21 15.38 -1.97
C THR A 219 1.35 15.84 -3.41
N LEU A 220 1.15 17.14 -3.69
CA LEU A 220 1.33 17.71 -5.02
C LEU A 220 2.78 17.58 -5.49
N GLU A 221 3.74 17.80 -4.60
CA GLU A 221 5.17 17.58 -4.88
C GLU A 221 5.46 16.11 -5.23
N ALA A 222 4.94 15.16 -4.45
CA ALA A 222 5.09 13.72 -4.69
C ALA A 222 4.44 13.29 -6.02
N LEU A 223 3.25 13.80 -6.32
CA LEU A 223 2.57 13.51 -7.59
C LEU A 223 3.36 14.04 -8.79
N ASN A 224 3.96 15.22 -8.68
CA ASN A 224 4.84 15.76 -9.72
C ASN A 224 6.10 14.91 -9.91
N GLN A 225 6.70 14.42 -8.82
CA GLN A 225 7.81 13.46 -8.94
C GLN A 225 7.37 12.16 -9.63
N ILE A 226 6.17 11.65 -9.35
CA ILE A 226 5.63 10.48 -10.06
C ILE A 226 5.43 10.80 -11.55
N THR A 227 4.86 11.94 -11.91
CA THR A 227 4.62 12.28 -13.32
C THR A 227 5.91 12.46 -14.11
N GLU A 228 6.97 12.99 -13.50
CA GLU A 228 8.33 13.04 -14.07
C GLU A 228 8.91 11.63 -14.33
N VAL A 229 8.58 10.65 -13.49
CA VAL A 229 9.00 9.26 -13.73
C VAL A 229 8.25 8.65 -14.91
N LEU A 230 6.95 8.96 -15.03
CA LEU A 230 6.07 8.42 -16.06
C LEU A 230 6.38 8.97 -17.47
N SER A 231 6.98 10.16 -17.59
CA SER A 231 7.24 10.81 -18.88
C SER A 231 8.63 11.48 -18.91
N ASP A 232 9.49 11.04 -19.82
CA ASP A 232 10.81 11.66 -20.03
C ASP A 232 10.71 13.08 -20.62
N ASP A 233 9.63 13.37 -21.37
CA ASP A 233 9.36 14.68 -21.96
C ASP A 233 8.64 15.64 -20.98
N GLY A 234 8.34 15.16 -19.77
CA GLY A 234 7.52 15.83 -18.78
C GLY A 234 6.03 15.65 -19.06
N LEU A 235 5.23 15.51 -18.00
CA LEU A 235 3.77 15.45 -18.08
C LEU A 235 3.20 16.58 -17.23
N ASP A 236 2.71 17.63 -17.91
CA ASP A 236 2.12 18.80 -17.25
C ASP A 236 0.64 18.54 -16.98
N LEU A 237 0.33 18.12 -15.74
CA LEU A 237 -1.05 17.91 -15.29
C LEU A 237 -1.56 19.17 -14.57
N PRO A 238 -2.82 19.57 -14.80
CA PRO A 238 -3.40 20.73 -14.12
C PRO A 238 -3.35 20.61 -12.60
N GLU A 239 -3.08 21.70 -11.89
CA GLU A 239 -3.07 21.73 -10.42
C GLU A 239 -4.40 21.23 -9.83
N GLU A 240 -5.54 21.63 -10.41
CA GLU A 240 -6.88 21.17 -9.99
C GLU A 240 -7.05 19.65 -10.06
N PHE A 241 -6.36 18.97 -10.99
CA PHE A 241 -6.35 17.51 -11.09
C PHE A 241 -5.60 16.87 -9.93
N LEU A 242 -4.43 17.43 -9.58
CA LEU A 242 -3.61 16.95 -8.47
C LEU A 242 -4.27 17.22 -7.11
N GLU A 243 -4.89 18.40 -6.95
CA GLU A 243 -5.70 18.75 -5.77
C GLU A 243 -6.88 17.78 -5.58
N GLU A 244 -7.56 17.40 -6.67
CA GLU A 244 -8.66 16.44 -6.60
C GLU A 244 -8.17 15.04 -6.19
N ILE A 245 -6.97 14.62 -6.65
CA ILE A 245 -6.33 13.39 -6.17
C ILE A 245 -6.02 13.49 -4.68
N TYR A 246 -5.48 14.62 -4.21
CA TYR A 246 -5.24 14.84 -2.78
C TYR A 246 -6.52 14.71 -1.96
N ARG A 247 -7.64 15.31 -2.40
CA ARG A 247 -8.93 15.23 -1.69
C ARG A 247 -9.42 13.80 -1.47
N TYR A 248 -9.36 12.94 -2.49
CA TYR A 248 -9.80 11.54 -2.35
C TYR A 248 -8.80 10.63 -1.64
N SER A 249 -7.50 10.95 -1.73
CA SER A 249 -6.44 10.17 -1.10
C SER A 249 -6.12 10.57 0.32
N THR A 250 -6.55 11.76 0.75
CA THR A 250 -6.23 12.38 2.03
C THR A 250 -4.72 12.45 2.31
N GLY A 251 -3.90 12.57 1.24
CA GLY A 251 -2.45 12.66 1.34
C GLY A 251 -1.73 11.34 1.63
N ILE A 252 -2.39 10.19 1.46
CA ILE A 252 -1.78 8.87 1.68
C ILE A 252 -1.06 8.41 0.39
N PRO A 253 0.28 8.22 0.39
CA PRO A 253 1.06 7.92 -0.81
C PRO A 253 0.59 6.76 -1.67
N GLY A 254 0.32 5.61 -1.06
CA GLY A 254 -0.22 4.46 -1.79
C GLY A 254 -1.55 4.77 -2.47
N VAL A 255 -2.41 5.56 -1.81
CA VAL A 255 -3.75 5.88 -2.33
C VAL A 255 -3.67 6.90 -3.46
N PHE A 256 -2.88 7.99 -3.32
CA PHE A 256 -2.76 8.95 -4.42
C PHE A 256 -2.05 8.38 -5.64
N THR A 257 -1.13 7.44 -5.44
CA THR A 257 -0.44 6.76 -6.56
C THR A 257 -1.42 5.86 -7.31
N ASP A 258 -2.19 5.04 -6.60
CA ASP A 258 -3.22 4.19 -7.19
C ASP A 258 -4.29 5.02 -7.91
N LEU A 259 -4.68 6.15 -7.31
CA LEU A 259 -5.67 7.04 -7.87
C LEU A 259 -5.15 7.73 -9.14
N LEU A 260 -3.92 8.24 -9.15
CA LEU A 260 -3.28 8.82 -10.35
C LEU A 260 -3.29 7.83 -11.53
N LEU A 261 -2.79 6.60 -11.30
CA LEU A 261 -2.73 5.56 -12.33
C LEU A 261 -4.14 5.15 -12.81
N ALA A 262 -5.11 5.06 -11.88
CA ALA A 262 -6.49 4.77 -12.23
C ALA A 262 -7.16 5.94 -12.99
N SER A 263 -6.82 7.19 -12.70
CA SER A 263 -7.32 8.37 -13.40
C SER A 263 -6.82 8.45 -14.84
N LEU A 264 -5.56 8.10 -15.10
CA LEU A 264 -5.05 7.95 -16.47
C LEU A 264 -5.86 6.90 -17.24
N ARG A 265 -6.16 5.76 -16.59
CA ARG A 265 -6.98 4.71 -17.20
C ARG A 265 -8.42 5.12 -17.44
N GLU A 266 -9.05 5.82 -16.51
CA GLU A 266 -10.42 6.32 -16.68
C GLU A 266 -10.48 7.44 -17.72
N THR A 267 -9.43 8.25 -17.86
CA THR A 267 -9.29 9.23 -18.95
C THR A 267 -9.39 8.53 -20.30
N PHE A 268 -8.63 7.44 -20.49
CA PHE A 268 -8.69 6.63 -21.70
C PHE A 268 -10.07 5.97 -21.90
N VAL A 269 -10.60 5.28 -20.88
CA VAL A 269 -11.86 4.52 -20.99
C VAL A 269 -13.06 5.42 -21.29
N LYS A 270 -13.05 6.65 -20.78
CA LYS A 270 -14.16 7.60 -20.93
C LYS A 270 -13.91 8.66 -22.01
N GLU A 271 -12.81 8.55 -22.75
CA GLU A 271 -12.41 9.51 -23.80
C GLU A 271 -12.37 10.96 -23.30
N LEU A 272 -11.83 11.16 -22.08
CA LEU A 272 -11.69 12.47 -21.45
C LEU A 272 -10.39 13.16 -21.86
N GLU A 273 -10.31 14.46 -21.61
CA GLU A 273 -9.06 15.21 -21.70
C GLU A 273 -8.11 14.79 -20.57
N LEU A 274 -6.82 14.62 -20.90
CA LEU A 274 -5.78 14.33 -19.93
C LEU A 274 -5.73 15.44 -18.86
N GLY A 275 -5.72 15.04 -17.59
CA GLY A 275 -5.78 15.99 -16.48
C GLY A 275 -7.20 16.48 -16.15
N SER A 276 -8.25 15.84 -16.67
CA SER A 276 -9.63 16.14 -16.27
C SER A 276 -9.94 15.62 -14.87
N THR A 277 -10.49 16.49 -14.00
CA THR A 277 -10.98 16.10 -12.66
C THR A 277 -12.10 15.06 -12.72
N GLU A 278 -12.87 14.99 -13.82
CA GLU A 278 -13.89 13.95 -14.03
C GLU A 278 -13.28 12.55 -14.05
N SER A 279 -12.04 12.41 -14.57
CA SER A 279 -11.33 11.13 -14.55
C SER A 279 -10.88 10.73 -13.14
N VAL A 280 -10.59 11.72 -12.27
CA VAL A 280 -10.27 11.50 -10.86
C VAL A 280 -11.50 11.03 -10.11
N SER A 281 -12.64 11.72 -10.25
CA SER A 281 -13.90 11.28 -9.63
C SER A 281 -14.31 9.88 -10.09
N ALA A 282 -14.16 9.58 -11.39
CA ALA A 282 -14.43 8.25 -11.94
C ALA A 282 -13.54 7.16 -11.32
N ALA A 283 -12.25 7.44 -11.18
CA ALA A 283 -11.30 6.51 -10.58
C ALA A 283 -11.59 6.32 -9.09
N ALA A 284 -11.90 7.40 -8.37
CA ALA A 284 -12.26 7.37 -6.95
C ALA A 284 -13.52 6.53 -6.70
N GLU A 285 -14.56 6.67 -7.52
CA GLU A 285 -15.76 5.80 -7.45
C GLU A 285 -15.40 4.33 -7.62
N LYS A 286 -14.58 4.00 -8.64
CA LYS A 286 -14.18 2.62 -8.95
C LYS A 286 -13.32 2.00 -7.84
N LEU A 287 -12.49 2.80 -7.19
CA LEU A 287 -11.65 2.39 -6.07
C LEU A 287 -12.39 2.41 -4.72
N ASN A 288 -13.68 2.81 -4.69
CA ASN A 288 -14.48 3.01 -3.47
C ASN A 288 -13.89 4.06 -2.50
N LEU A 289 -13.26 5.10 -3.05
CA LEU A 289 -12.71 6.22 -2.30
C LEU A 289 -13.71 7.39 -2.19
N ALA A 290 -14.69 7.47 -3.09
CA ALA A 290 -15.70 8.51 -3.05
C ALA A 290 -16.53 8.45 -1.75
N GLY A 291 -16.40 9.49 -0.91
CA GLY A 291 -17.09 9.58 0.39
C GLY A 291 -16.58 8.60 1.46
N VAL A 292 -15.44 7.94 1.24
CA VAL A 292 -14.93 6.91 2.17
C VAL A 292 -14.57 7.50 3.53
N GLU A 293 -14.00 8.71 3.57
CA GLU A 293 -13.60 9.37 4.81
C GLU A 293 -14.80 9.62 5.73
N GLU A 294 -15.87 10.24 5.20
CA GLU A 294 -17.13 10.47 5.92
C GLU A 294 -17.76 9.14 6.37
N THR A 295 -17.81 8.16 5.46
CA THR A 295 -18.36 6.82 5.75
C THR A 295 -17.62 6.15 6.91
N VAL A 296 -16.29 6.22 6.92
CA VAL A 296 -15.43 5.63 7.96
C VAL A 296 -15.54 6.41 9.28
N TYR A 297 -15.62 7.74 9.21
CA TYR A 297 -15.78 8.60 10.38
C TYR A 297 -17.08 8.29 11.14
N ASP A 298 -18.18 8.11 10.41
CA ASP A 298 -19.53 7.86 10.94
C ASP A 298 -19.76 6.40 11.39
N LEU A 299 -18.75 5.52 11.29
CA LEU A 299 -18.87 4.15 11.78
C LEU A 299 -19.12 4.12 13.29
N SER A 300 -20.07 3.28 13.69
CA SER A 300 -20.27 2.97 15.11
C SER A 300 -19.09 2.19 15.68
N ASP A 301 -18.85 2.32 16.99
CA ASP A 301 -17.76 1.61 17.68
C ASP A 301 -17.77 0.11 17.40
N THR A 302 -18.95 -0.53 17.38
CA THR A 302 -19.08 -1.95 17.05
C THR A 302 -18.54 -2.28 15.65
N LYS A 303 -18.80 -1.43 14.65
CA LYS A 303 -18.28 -1.63 13.29
C LYS A 303 -16.78 -1.43 13.26
N VAL A 304 -16.26 -0.41 13.95
CA VAL A 304 -14.81 -0.19 14.07
C VAL A 304 -14.15 -1.41 14.74
N THR A 305 -14.71 -1.93 15.84
CA THR A 305 -14.20 -3.13 16.51
C THR A 305 -14.20 -4.35 15.58
N ILE A 306 -15.27 -4.57 14.80
CA ILE A 306 -15.30 -5.64 13.79
C ILE A 306 -14.14 -5.48 12.80
N LEU A 307 -13.97 -4.28 12.24
CA LEU A 307 -12.92 -4.00 11.26
C LEU A 307 -11.52 -4.15 11.87
N THR A 308 -11.30 -3.71 13.12
CA THR A 308 -10.05 -3.92 13.85
C THR A 308 -9.71 -5.41 13.96
N HIS A 309 -10.69 -6.26 14.33
CA HIS A 309 -10.46 -7.70 14.37
C HIS A 309 -10.25 -8.33 12.99
N MET A 310 -10.82 -7.76 11.93
CA MET A 310 -10.51 -8.20 10.56
C MET A 310 -9.08 -7.85 10.16
N LEU A 311 -8.60 -6.66 10.56
CA LEU A 311 -7.25 -6.21 10.24
C LEU A 311 -6.20 -7.01 11.01
N LEU A 312 -6.42 -7.29 12.30
CA LEU A 312 -5.59 -8.16 13.13
C LEU A 312 -5.60 -9.64 12.67
N TRP A 313 -6.47 -10.00 11.73
CA TRP A 313 -6.60 -11.39 11.29
C TRP A 313 -5.55 -11.72 10.25
N ASN A 314 -4.49 -12.40 10.67
CA ASN A 314 -3.36 -12.77 9.82
C ASN A 314 -3.62 -13.98 8.88
N HIS A 315 -4.80 -14.08 8.26
CA HIS A 315 -5.08 -15.14 7.28
C HIS A 315 -5.46 -14.55 5.93
N ARG A 316 -4.76 -14.98 4.88
CA ARG A 316 -4.92 -14.44 3.50
C ARG A 316 -6.33 -14.56 2.94
N ASP A 317 -7.08 -15.59 3.33
CA ASP A 317 -8.49 -15.76 2.91
C ASP A 317 -9.46 -14.80 3.62
N GLY A 318 -9.03 -14.10 4.68
CA GLY A 318 -9.89 -13.26 5.52
C GLY A 318 -10.53 -14.01 6.70
N ILE A 319 -11.45 -13.35 7.41
CA ILE A 319 -12.08 -13.87 8.62
C ILE A 319 -13.48 -14.45 8.35
N ARG A 320 -13.85 -15.52 9.05
CA ARG A 320 -15.20 -16.11 8.97
C ARG A 320 -16.15 -15.44 9.96
N PRO A 321 -17.45 -15.34 9.63
CA PRO A 321 -18.46 -14.81 10.57
C PRO A 321 -18.51 -15.54 11.92
N SER A 322 -18.25 -16.86 11.96
CA SER A 322 -18.22 -17.60 13.22
C SER A 322 -17.04 -17.19 14.11
N GLN A 323 -15.88 -16.89 13.52
CA GLN A 323 -14.72 -16.42 14.28
C GLN A 323 -14.97 -15.04 14.87
N LEU A 324 -15.61 -14.14 14.11
CA LEU A 324 -16.03 -12.84 14.64
C LEU A 324 -17.07 -12.96 15.75
N VAL A 325 -18.01 -13.91 15.65
CA VAL A 325 -18.97 -14.21 16.74
C VAL A 325 -18.25 -14.61 18.01
N ASP A 326 -17.27 -15.51 17.90
CA ASP A 326 -16.50 -16.01 19.04
C ASP A 326 -15.62 -14.91 19.65
N LEU A 327 -14.95 -14.09 18.82
CA LEU A 327 -14.08 -12.99 19.27
C LEU A 327 -14.85 -11.84 19.94
N LEU A 328 -16.03 -11.51 19.43
CA LEU A 328 -16.80 -10.35 19.90
C LEU A 328 -17.78 -10.68 21.03
N ASP A 329 -17.98 -11.97 21.34
CA ASP A 329 -19.05 -12.47 22.20
C ASP A 329 -20.43 -11.88 21.81
N ARG A 330 -20.73 -11.90 20.51
CA ARG A 330 -21.98 -11.37 19.93
C ARG A 330 -22.75 -12.45 19.22
N ASP A 331 -24.08 -12.34 19.21
CA ASP A 331 -24.90 -13.30 18.48
C ASP A 331 -24.66 -13.19 16.96
N LYS A 332 -24.84 -14.32 16.28
CA LYS A 332 -24.62 -14.45 14.83
C LYS A 332 -25.44 -13.46 14.00
N SER A 333 -26.66 -13.11 14.43
CA SER A 333 -27.52 -12.21 13.66
C SER A 333 -26.99 -10.78 13.68
N THR A 334 -26.47 -10.33 14.82
CA THR A 334 -25.81 -9.04 14.98
C THR A 334 -24.55 -8.94 14.12
N VAL A 335 -23.64 -9.92 14.20
CA VAL A 335 -22.42 -9.94 13.37
C VAL A 335 -22.77 -9.95 11.87
N SER A 336 -23.71 -10.79 11.46
CA SER A 336 -24.14 -10.87 10.05
C SER A 336 -24.77 -9.57 9.55
N TYR A 337 -25.50 -8.85 10.42
CA TYR A 337 -26.07 -7.55 10.09
C TYR A 337 -24.96 -6.52 9.83
N HIS A 338 -24.00 -6.38 10.74
CA HIS A 338 -22.89 -5.44 10.57
C HIS A 338 -22.01 -5.77 9.37
N LEU A 339 -21.72 -7.05 9.11
CA LEU A 339 -20.95 -7.47 7.93
C LEU A 339 -21.64 -7.09 6.62
N LYS A 340 -22.97 -7.27 6.55
CA LYS A 340 -23.74 -6.87 5.37
C LYS A 340 -23.74 -5.36 5.19
N ASP A 341 -23.82 -4.62 6.29
CA ASP A 341 -23.82 -3.16 6.28
C ASP A 341 -22.46 -2.63 5.80
N LEU A 342 -21.36 -3.11 6.39
CA LEU A 342 -19.98 -2.80 5.96
C LEU A 342 -19.72 -3.16 4.49
N GLN A 343 -20.32 -4.26 4.00
CA GLN A 343 -20.21 -4.65 2.60
C GLN A 343 -21.00 -3.71 1.68
N THR A 344 -22.17 -3.24 2.13
CA THR A 344 -23.01 -2.29 1.41
C THR A 344 -22.34 -0.91 1.33
N GLU A 345 -21.65 -0.51 2.40
CA GLU A 345 -20.80 0.68 2.48
C GLU A 345 -19.49 0.54 1.67
N GLY A 346 -19.24 -0.64 1.09
CA GLY A 346 -18.08 -0.88 0.24
C GLY A 346 -16.76 -1.04 0.99
N LEU A 347 -16.77 -1.12 2.33
CA LEU A 347 -15.58 -1.19 3.17
C LEU A 347 -14.96 -2.59 3.23
N VAL A 348 -15.81 -3.61 3.16
CA VAL A 348 -15.40 -5.02 3.16
C VAL A 348 -15.88 -5.71 1.90
N GLU A 349 -15.12 -6.70 1.47
CA GLU A 349 -15.53 -7.65 0.46
C GLU A 349 -15.65 -9.05 1.06
N SER A 350 -16.33 -9.93 0.33
CA SER A 350 -16.48 -11.31 0.76
C SER A 350 -16.28 -12.29 -0.38
N GLU A 351 -15.53 -13.34 -0.10
CA GLU A 351 -15.34 -14.46 -1.00
C GLU A 351 -16.03 -15.70 -0.43
N LYS A 352 -16.72 -16.45 -1.29
CA LYS A 352 -17.30 -17.75 -0.92
C LYS A 352 -16.39 -18.86 -1.36
N GLN A 353 -15.85 -19.60 -0.40
CA GLN A 353 -15.11 -20.83 -0.65
C GLN A 353 -15.91 -22.01 -0.07
N GLY A 354 -16.55 -22.77 -0.96
CA GLY A 354 -17.40 -23.90 -0.60
C GLY A 354 -18.63 -23.49 0.22
N ARG A 355 -18.68 -23.94 1.49
CA ARG A 355 -19.80 -23.65 2.42
C ARG A 355 -19.52 -22.45 3.34
N SER A 356 -18.33 -21.88 3.24
CA SER A 356 -17.87 -20.78 4.09
C SER A 356 -17.81 -19.49 3.28
N ALA A 357 -18.12 -18.38 3.94
CA ALA A 357 -17.85 -17.05 3.44
C ALA A 357 -16.72 -16.46 4.29
N TYR A 358 -15.77 -15.80 3.64
CA TYR A 358 -14.70 -15.08 4.27
C TYR A 358 -14.83 -13.61 3.94
N TYR A 359 -14.49 -12.76 4.91
CA TYR A 359 -14.60 -11.32 4.82
C TYR A 359 -13.24 -10.69 5.03
N GLN A 360 -12.94 -9.67 4.22
CA GLN A 360 -11.71 -8.90 4.34
C GLN A 360 -11.99 -7.42 4.08
N VAL A 361 -11.21 -6.57 4.73
CA VAL A 361 -11.19 -5.13 4.44
C VAL A 361 -10.60 -4.94 3.04
N LYS A 362 -11.27 -4.15 2.19
CA LYS A 362 -10.71 -3.85 0.87
C LYS A 362 -9.40 -3.09 1.01
N ASN A 363 -8.41 -3.42 0.18
CA ASN A 363 -7.09 -2.83 0.29
C ASN A 363 -7.11 -1.30 0.10
N GLN A 364 -7.96 -0.79 -0.78
CA GLN A 364 -8.05 0.65 -1.09
C GLN A 364 -8.55 1.48 0.10
N VAL A 365 -9.46 0.93 0.91
CA VAL A 365 -10.10 1.65 2.03
C VAL A 365 -9.44 1.35 3.38
N ARG A 366 -8.56 0.33 3.42
CA ARG A 366 -7.80 -0.07 4.61
C ARG A 366 -7.11 1.12 5.32
N PRO A 367 -6.39 2.02 4.61
CA PRO A 367 -5.69 3.12 5.27
C PRO A 367 -6.62 4.05 6.05
N PHE A 368 -7.81 4.36 5.50
CA PHE A 368 -8.81 5.21 6.15
C PHE A 368 -9.37 4.58 7.43
N ILE A 369 -9.62 3.27 7.40
CA ILE A 369 -10.06 2.52 8.58
C ILE A 369 -8.97 2.53 9.66
N GLN A 370 -7.70 2.36 9.27
CA GLN A 370 -6.57 2.42 10.20
C GLN A 370 -6.42 3.83 10.81
N THR A 371 -6.58 4.90 10.03
CA THR A 371 -6.64 6.28 10.53
C THR A 371 -7.71 6.44 11.60
N ARG A 372 -8.92 5.90 11.36
CA ARG A 372 -10.02 5.93 12.34
C ARG A 372 -9.70 5.16 13.63
N ILE A 373 -8.99 4.03 13.52
CA ILE A 373 -8.54 3.24 14.67
C ILE A 373 -7.53 4.03 15.51
N THR A 374 -6.57 4.72 14.87
CA THR A 374 -5.60 5.59 15.55
C THR A 374 -6.31 6.68 16.34
N GLN A 375 -7.23 7.42 15.69
CA GLN A 375 -8.01 8.48 16.34
C GLN A 375 -8.84 7.96 17.52
N ASN A 376 -9.50 6.80 17.38
CA ASN A 376 -10.24 6.17 18.49
C ASN A 376 -9.35 5.72 19.65
N GLY A 377 -8.06 5.51 19.42
CA GLY A 377 -7.07 5.25 20.46
C GLY A 377 -6.79 6.45 21.33
N GLU A 378 -6.63 7.61 20.73
CA GLU A 378 -6.38 8.88 21.44
C GLU A 378 -7.56 9.28 22.35
N TYR A 379 -8.80 8.91 22.01
CA TYR A 379 -9.99 9.19 22.83
C TYR A 379 -10.21 8.22 24.00
N ASN A 380 -9.58 7.05 23.99
CA ASN A 380 -9.76 6.00 25.01
C ASN A 380 -8.46 5.69 25.79
N GLY A 381 -7.42 6.50 25.63
CA GLY A 381 -6.15 6.44 26.36
C GLY A 381 -6.16 7.22 27.67
#